data_AF-A0A8T3NLL2-F1
#
_entry.id   AF-A0A8T3NLL2-F1
#
_cell.length_a   1.000
_cell.length_b   1.000
_cell.length_c   1.000
_cell.angle_alpha   90.00
_cell.angle_beta   90.00
_cell.angle_gamma   90.00
#
_symmetry.space_group_name_H-M   'P 1'
#
loop_
_entity.id
_entity.type
_entity.pdbx_description
1 polymer ?
#
loop_
_entity_poly.entity_id
_entity_poly.type
_entity_poly.pdbx_seq_one_letter_code
_entity_poly.pdbx_strand_id
1 'polypeptide(L)' 'MVMRVGQHAPSFTVLTADGASVSLADYRGRWVVLVFLRWLG' A
#
# COMPACT_ATOMS: atom_id res chain seq x y z
N MET A 1 10.58 12.13 -2.60
CA MET A 1 9.26 12.03 -3.26
C MET A 1 8.22 12.56 -2.29
N VAL A 2 7.44 13.58 -2.65
CA VAL A 2 6.40 14.17 -1.79
C VAL A 2 5.04 13.75 -2.32
N MET A 3 4.17 13.18 -1.49
CA MET A 3 2.78 12.89 -1.85
C MET A 3 1.94 14.17 -1.79
N ARG A 4 1.06 14.35 -2.78
CA ARG A 4 0.10 15.45 -2.85
C ARG A 4 -1.32 14.91 -2.88
N VAL A 5 -2.27 15.66 -2.33
CA VAL A 5 -3.70 15.31 -2.40
C VAL A 5 -4.15 15.25 -3.86
N GLY A 6 -4.95 14.24 -4.20
CA GLY A 6 -5.43 13.99 -5.57
C GLY A 6 -4.42 13.29 -6.49
N GLN A 7 -3.17 13.13 -6.06
CA GLN A 7 -2.19 12.34 -6.80
C GLN A 7 -2.57 10.86 -6.74
N HIS A 8 -2.47 10.15 -7.87
CA HIS A 8 -2.54 8.70 -7.87
C HIS A 8 -1.47 8.11 -6.94
N ALA A 9 -1.89 7.22 -6.06
CA ALA A 9 -0.97 6.47 -5.21
C ALA A 9 0.03 5.68 -6.08
N PRO A 10 1.34 5.70 -5.75
CA PRO A 10 2.33 4.91 -6.47
C PRO A 10 2.00 3.42 -6.40
N SER A 11 2.25 2.71 -7.48
CA SER A 11 2.19 1.25 -7.47
C SER A 11 3.25 0.69 -6.51
N PHE A 12 2.85 -0.28 -5.70
CA PHE A 12 3.77 -1.08 -4.92
C PHE A 12 3.23 -2.51 -4.80
N THR A 13 4.15 -3.42 -4.53
CA THR A 13 3.88 -4.82 -4.20
C THR A 13 4.72 -5.15 -2.98
N VAL A 14 4.10 -5.80 -1.99
CA VAL A 14 4.75 -6.21 -0.74
C VAL A 14 4.45 -7.67 -0.46
N LEU A 15 5.30 -8.29 0.34
CA LEU A 15 5.00 -9.59 0.91
C LEU A 15 4.17 -9.40 2.18
N THR A 16 3.15 -10.23 2.31
CA THR A 16 2.42 -10.42 3.57
C THR A 16 3.28 -11.18 4.56
N ALA A 17 2.85 -11.23 5.83
CA ALA A 17 3.59 -11.94 6.87
C ALA A 17 3.70 -13.45 6.62
N ASP A 18 2.73 -14.04 5.92
CA ASP A 18 2.69 -15.43 5.46
C ASP A 18 3.42 -15.65 4.12
N GLY A 19 4.06 -14.62 3.58
CA GLY A 19 4.90 -14.71 2.37
C GLY A 19 4.12 -14.64 1.05
N ALA A 20 2.81 -14.40 1.08
CA ALA A 20 2.03 -14.12 -0.12
C ALA A 20 2.39 -12.74 -0.67
N SER A 21 2.28 -12.57 -1.99
CA SER A 21 2.49 -11.28 -2.65
C SER A 21 1.17 -10.53 -2.78
N VAL A 22 1.15 -9.25 -2.41
CA VAL A 22 0.00 -8.38 -2.58
C VAL A 22 0.39 -7.05 -3.20
N SER A 23 -0.37 -6.59 -4.19
CA SER A 23 -0.21 -5.30 -4.84
C SER A 23 -1.32 -4.33 -4.44
N LEU A 24 -1.02 -3.03 -4.43
CA LEU A 24 -2.07 -2.00 -4.31
C LEU A 24 -3.14 -2.14 -5.40
N ALA A 25 -2.75 -2.62 -6.59
CA ALA A 25 -3.62 -2.86 -7.72
C ALA A 25 -4.76 -3.86 -7.42
N ASP A 26 -4.56 -4.78 -6.48
CA ASP A 26 -5.51 -5.83 -6.13
C ASP A 26 -6.75 -5.27 -5.41
N TYR A 27 -6.65 -4.05 -4.87
CA TYR A 27 -7.72 -3.38 -4.13
C TYR A 27 -8.48 -2.31 -4.93
N ARG A 28 -8.29 -2.24 -6.25
CA ARG A 28 -9.03 -1.27 -7.09
C ARG A 28 -10.55 -1.43 -6.96
N GLY A 29 -11.25 -0.30 -7.11
CA GLY A 29 -12.71 -0.24 -6.94
C GLY A 29 -13.17 -0.19 -5.48
N ARG A 30 -12.24 -0.09 -4.51
CA ARG A 30 -12.53 0.06 -3.08
C ARG A 30 -11.89 1.33 -2.53
N TRP A 31 -12.47 1.88 -1.46
CA TRP A 31 -11.78 2.87 -0.63
C TRP A 31 -10.74 2.15 0.23
N VAL A 32 -9.48 2.55 0.11
CA VAL A 32 -8.34 1.89 0.76
C VAL A 32 -7.58 2.92 1.59
N VAL A 33 -7.29 2.59 2.84
CA VAL A 33 -6.43 3.37 3.72
C VAL A 33 -5.11 2.62 3.88
N LEU A 34 -3.99 3.28 3.60
CA LEU A 34 -2.65 2.73 3.77
C LEU A 34 -2.04 3.24 5.07
N VAL A 35 -1.64 2.32 5.94
CA VAL A 35 -0.93 2.64 7.19
C VAL A 35 0.50 2.13 7.06
N PHE A 36 1.46 3.05 6.97
CA PHE A 36 2.88 2.72 6.94
C PHE A 36 3.42 2.75 8.36
N LEU A 37 3.72 1.57 8.90
CA LEU A 37 4.24 1.42 10.26
C LEU A 37 5.75 1.12 10.17
N ARG A 38 6.54 1.80 10.99
CA ARG A 38 7.87 1.32 11.33
C ARG A 38 7.68 0.22 12.37
N TRP A 39 8.33 -0.93 12.19
CA TRP A 39 8.25 -2.07 13.11
C TRP A 39 8.27 -1.60 14.58
N LEU A 40 7.20 -1.90 15.30
CA LEU A 40 7.06 -1.67 16.73
C LEU A 40 7.64 -2.93 17.36
N GLY A 41 8.83 -2.82 17.96
CA GLY A 41 9.49 -3.94 18.62
C GLY A 41 8.65 -4.56 19.73
#